data_AF-A0A1Y2I7F9-F1
#
_entry.id   AF-A0A1Y2I7F9-F1
#
_cell.length_a   1.000
_cell.length_b   1.000
_cell.length_c   1.000
_cell.angle_alpha   90.00
_cell.angle_beta   90.00
_cell.angle_gamma   90.00
#
_symmetry.space_group_name_H-M   'P 1'
#
loop_
_entity.id
_entity.type
_entity.pdbx_description
1 polymer ?
#
loop_
_entity_poly.entity_id
_entity_poly.type
_entity_poly.pdbx_seq_one_letter_code
_entity_poly.pdbx_strand_id
1 'polypeptide(L)'
;MPHPTSRLSSPCKVCATPTTYWCNRCHVIFYCTIHHAITDWPRHRRECISFQVSPPPTPVPTANVVPSVVRPPMSLPSGYTSRVRALLLKPSIEHVQYITIPYRVTFPTAFAEVTPEVGFYFTECEPQYTLYTKGLDGRVLRNPFQIWYCPNSFKRFSPVNHPVARLAHGLARKAWYGPVVILKYSGILRQSYWDVNEGDLAILSRYFAICH
;
A
#
# COMPACT_ATOMS: atom_id res chain seq x y z
N MET A 1 -18.15 32.81 1.79
CA MET A 1 -17.84 32.40 0.40
C MET A 1 -16.64 31.46 0.43
N PRO A 2 -16.80 30.13 0.36
CA PRO A 2 -15.65 29.23 0.29
C PRO A 2 -15.17 29.13 -1.17
N HIS A 3 -13.88 29.39 -1.40
CA HIS A 3 -13.21 29.18 -2.68
C HIS A 3 -13.25 27.70 -3.09
N PRO A 4 -13.57 27.36 -4.34
CA PRO A 4 -13.39 26.00 -4.83
C PRO A 4 -11.90 25.71 -4.93
N THR A 5 -11.42 24.74 -4.15
CA THR A 5 -10.10 24.14 -4.34
C THR A 5 -10.12 23.39 -5.66
N SER A 6 -9.72 24.07 -6.73
CA SER A 6 -9.50 23.51 -8.05
C SER A 6 -8.51 22.35 -7.94
N ARG A 7 -9.04 21.11 -7.91
CA ARG A 7 -8.21 19.91 -8.05
C ARG A 7 -7.57 20.01 -9.43
N LEU A 8 -6.26 20.22 -9.49
CA LEU A 8 -5.49 20.23 -10.72
C LEU A 8 -5.74 18.90 -11.46
N SER A 9 -6.57 18.95 -12.49
CA SER A 9 -6.82 17.83 -13.39
C SER A 9 -5.93 17.99 -14.61
N SER A 10 -5.41 16.89 -15.12
CA SER A 10 -4.58 16.84 -16.32
C SER A 10 -5.24 15.94 -17.36
N PRO A 11 -5.03 16.18 -18.66
CA PRO A 11 -5.70 15.42 -19.71
C PRO A 11 -5.17 13.99 -19.77
N CYS A 12 -6.08 13.03 -20.01
CA CYS A 12 -5.69 11.65 -20.26
C CYS A 12 -4.84 11.56 -21.53
N LYS A 13 -3.71 10.83 -21.48
CA LYS A 13 -2.79 10.66 -22.61
C LYS A 13 -3.40 9.98 -23.84
N VAL A 14 -4.49 9.21 -23.66
CA VAL A 14 -5.14 8.43 -24.73
C VAL A 14 -6.37 9.12 -25.28
N CYS A 15 -7.26 9.65 -24.43
CA CYS A 15 -8.54 10.22 -24.87
C CYS A 15 -8.75 11.69 -24.50
N ALA A 16 -7.73 12.36 -23.95
CA ALA A 16 -7.74 13.76 -23.51
C ALA A 16 -8.77 14.14 -22.41
N THR A 17 -9.62 13.21 -21.95
CA THR A 17 -10.57 13.47 -20.87
C THR A 17 -9.84 13.94 -19.60
N PRO A 18 -10.29 15.02 -18.94
CA PRO A 18 -9.69 15.47 -17.68
C PRO A 18 -9.69 14.38 -16.62
N THR A 19 -8.54 14.16 -15.99
CA THR A 19 -8.37 13.14 -14.97
C THR A 19 -7.42 13.62 -13.87
N THR A 20 -7.58 13.08 -12.67
CA THR A 20 -6.64 13.25 -11.57
C THR A 20 -5.84 11.97 -11.30
N TYR A 21 -5.98 10.95 -12.16
CA TYR A 21 -5.26 9.69 -12.06
C TYR A 21 -3.99 9.75 -12.93
N TRP A 22 -2.85 9.38 -12.36
CA TRP A 22 -1.55 9.36 -13.01
C TRP A 22 -0.85 8.02 -12.83
N CYS A 23 0.17 7.75 -13.64
CA CYS A 23 1.03 6.58 -13.51
C CYS A 23 1.73 6.58 -12.14
N ASN A 24 1.51 5.55 -11.31
CA ASN A 24 2.06 5.44 -9.94
C ASN A 24 3.60 5.34 -9.86
N ARG A 25 4.27 5.18 -11.01
CA ARG A 25 5.74 5.06 -11.05
C ARG A 25 6.38 6.43 -11.27
N CYS A 26 6.00 7.13 -12.34
CA CYS A 26 6.60 8.43 -12.67
C CYS A 26 5.81 9.64 -12.15
N HIS A 27 4.51 9.50 -11.90
CA HIS A 27 3.58 10.59 -11.61
C HIS A 27 3.48 11.69 -12.70
N VAL A 28 4.08 11.47 -13.88
CA VAL A 28 4.13 12.46 -14.98
C VAL A 28 2.98 12.30 -15.99
N ILE A 29 2.53 11.07 -16.25
CA ILE A 29 1.50 10.79 -17.26
C ILE A 29 0.16 10.44 -16.62
N PHE A 30 -0.92 10.92 -17.22
CA PHE A 30 -2.29 10.82 -16.71
C PHE A 30 -3.18 9.92 -17.58
N TYR A 31 -4.02 9.11 -16.95
CA TYR A 31 -4.96 8.19 -17.60
C TYR A 31 -6.32 8.26 -16.93
N CYS A 32 -7.42 8.40 -17.67
CA CYS A 32 -8.77 8.42 -17.04
C CYS A 32 -9.25 7.01 -16.66
N THR A 33 -8.69 5.95 -17.24
CA THR A 33 -9.04 4.55 -16.98
C THR A 33 -7.82 3.64 -16.99
N ILE A 34 -7.94 2.46 -16.39
CA ILE A 34 -6.93 1.39 -16.46
C ILE A 34 -6.70 0.91 -17.90
N HIS A 35 -7.77 0.86 -18.71
CA HIS A 35 -7.67 0.44 -20.11
C HIS A 35 -6.71 1.34 -20.87
N HIS A 36 -6.83 2.67 -20.72
CA HIS A 36 -5.92 3.63 -21.36
C HIS A 36 -4.48 3.51 -20.87
N ALA A 37 -4.26 3.20 -19.58
CA ALA A 37 -2.91 2.94 -19.07
C ALA A 37 -2.30 1.67 -19.69
N ILE A 38 -3.08 0.59 -19.82
CA ILE A 38 -2.64 -0.67 -20.43
C ILE A 38 -2.36 -0.49 -21.91
N THR A 39 -3.23 0.21 -22.65
CA THR A 39 -3.06 0.48 -24.08
C THR A 39 -1.77 1.28 -24.36
N ASP A 40 -1.46 2.28 -23.52
CA ASP A 40 -0.25 3.10 -23.68
C ASP A 40 1.01 2.44 -23.07
N TRP A 41 0.87 1.40 -22.24
CA TRP A 41 1.98 0.82 -21.48
C TRP A 41 3.19 0.37 -22.32
N PRO A 42 3.04 -0.29 -23.49
CA PRO A 42 4.19 -0.71 -24.30
C PRO A 42 5.09 0.45 -24.74
N ARG A 43 4.50 1.64 -24.94
CA ARG A 43 5.22 2.89 -25.21
C ARG A 43 5.70 3.50 -23.90
N HIS A 44 4.78 3.78 -22.97
CA HIS A 44 5.06 4.52 -21.74
C HIS A 44 6.17 3.89 -20.91
N ARG A 45 6.24 2.56 -20.81
CA ARG A 45 7.27 1.87 -20.01
C ARG A 45 8.71 2.19 -20.41
N ARG A 46 8.95 2.65 -21.64
CA ARG A 46 10.27 3.05 -22.14
C ARG A 46 10.72 4.41 -21.59
N GLU A 47 9.77 5.24 -21.20
CA GLU A 47 9.97 6.62 -20.72
C GLU A 47 9.56 6.78 -19.23
N CYS A 48 9.08 5.70 -18.60
CA CYS A 48 8.55 5.71 -17.25
C CYS A 48 9.68 5.69 -16.21
N ILE A 49 10.24 6.86 -15.93
CA ILE A 49 11.27 7.06 -14.91
C ILE A 49 10.60 7.29 -13.57
N SER A 50 10.93 6.46 -12.56
CA SER A 50 10.42 6.64 -11.21
C SER A 50 10.86 7.99 -10.65
N PHE A 51 9.95 8.72 -10.00
CA PHE A 51 10.30 9.92 -9.24
C PHE A 51 11.03 9.50 -7.95
N GLN A 52 12.27 9.01 -8.07
CA GLN A 52 13.15 8.82 -6.93
C GLN A 52 13.73 10.19 -6.55
N VAL A 53 13.39 10.65 -5.35
CA VAL A 53 14.14 11.71 -4.68
C VAL A 53 15.56 11.18 -4.50
N SER A 54 16.51 11.68 -5.28
CA SER A 54 17.92 11.34 -5.12
C SER A 54 18.38 11.79 -3.73
N PRO A 55 19.03 10.94 -2.92
CA PRO A 55 19.81 11.43 -1.80
C PRO A 55 20.97 12.32 -2.32
N PRO A 56 21.43 13.32 -1.54
CA PRO A 56 22.48 14.23 -1.98
C PRO A 56 23.79 13.48 -2.26
N PRO A 57 24.60 13.95 -3.23
CA PRO A 57 25.84 13.28 -3.62
C PRO A 57 26.87 13.40 -2.50
N THR A 58 27.31 12.25 -1.96
CA THR A 58 28.51 12.16 -1.14
C THR A 58 29.78 12.24 -2.02
N PRO A 59 30.86 12.88 -1.55
CA PRO A 59 32.08 13.04 -2.32
C PRO A 59 32.90 11.74 -2.35
N VAL A 60 33.44 11.45 -3.53
CA VAL A 60 34.28 10.28 -3.86
C VAL A 60 35.74 10.57 -3.49
N PRO A 61 36.50 9.61 -2.93
CA PRO A 61 37.95 9.57 -3.08
C PRO A 61 38.39 8.57 -4.16
N THR A 62 39.26 9.04 -5.03
CA THR A 62 39.94 8.37 -6.14
C THR A 62 40.88 7.27 -5.66
N ALA A 63 40.82 6.07 -6.24
CA ALA A 63 41.98 5.19 -6.40
C ALA A 63 41.71 4.05 -7.41
N ASN A 64 42.63 3.89 -8.35
CA ASN A 64 42.67 2.90 -9.43
C ASN A 64 42.87 1.47 -8.91
N VAL A 65 42.01 0.53 -9.28
CA VAL A 65 42.35 -0.89 -9.47
C VAL A 65 41.41 -1.47 -10.54
N VAL A 66 41.99 -2.08 -11.59
CA VAL A 66 41.27 -2.88 -12.58
C VAL A 66 41.09 -4.30 -12.03
N PRO A 67 39.88 -4.88 -12.07
CA PRO A 67 39.77 -6.33 -12.16
C PRO A 67 38.89 -6.76 -13.34
N SER A 68 39.41 -7.76 -14.07
CA SER A 68 38.69 -8.53 -15.08
C SER A 68 37.31 -8.96 -14.60
N VAL A 69 36.28 -8.47 -15.29
CA VAL A 69 34.88 -8.82 -15.04
C VAL A 69 34.60 -10.19 -15.66
N VAL A 70 34.78 -11.26 -14.88
CA VAL A 70 33.99 -12.48 -15.09
C VAL A 70 32.57 -12.11 -14.68
N ARG A 71 31.74 -11.82 -15.68
CA ARG A 71 30.33 -11.44 -15.48
C ARG A 71 29.59 -12.70 -15.01
N PRO A 72 29.15 -12.82 -13.73
CA PRO A 72 28.24 -13.89 -13.39
C PRO A 72 26.96 -13.71 -14.23
N PRO A 73 26.30 -14.79 -14.69
CA PRO A 73 25.03 -14.66 -15.37
C PRO A 73 24.07 -13.93 -14.42
N MET A 74 23.62 -12.74 -14.81
CA MET A 74 22.53 -12.05 -14.12
C MET A 74 21.28 -12.93 -14.27
N SER A 75 21.06 -13.83 -13.31
CA SER A 75 19.71 -14.30 -13.03
C SER A 75 18.92 -13.05 -12.64
N LEU A 76 17.98 -12.64 -13.51
CA LEU A 76 17.04 -11.58 -13.22
C LEU A 76 16.42 -11.91 -11.85
N PRO A 77 16.53 -11.04 -10.83
CA PRO A 77 15.88 -11.34 -9.56
C PRO A 77 14.38 -11.38 -9.83
N SER A 78 13.76 -12.55 -9.65
CA SER A 78 12.32 -12.80 -9.83
C SER A 78 11.42 -11.97 -8.90
N GLY A 79 12.02 -11.06 -8.13
CA GLY A 79 11.37 -10.17 -7.19
C GLY A 79 12.35 -9.28 -6.44
N TYR A 80 11.82 -8.37 -5.63
CA TYR A 80 12.60 -7.58 -4.67
C TYR A 80 11.87 -7.53 -3.32
N THR A 81 12.63 -7.28 -2.26
CA THR A 81 12.07 -7.01 -0.93
C THR A 81 12.08 -5.52 -0.68
N SER A 82 10.99 -4.99 -0.13
CA SER A 82 10.88 -3.61 0.31
C SER A 82 10.26 -3.57 1.71
N ARG A 83 10.17 -2.37 2.29
CA ARG A 83 9.61 -2.14 3.62
C ARG A 83 8.52 -1.08 3.53
N VAL A 84 7.51 -1.21 4.37
CA VAL A 84 6.42 -0.24 4.44
C VAL A 84 5.99 0.00 5.88
N ARG A 85 5.60 1.23 6.19
CA ARG A 85 4.96 1.57 7.45
C ARG A 85 3.50 1.13 7.43
N ALA A 86 3.14 0.25 8.36
CA ALA A 86 1.81 -0.30 8.56
C ALA A 86 1.27 0.11 9.95
N LEU A 87 -0.03 -0.09 10.16
CA LEU A 87 -0.64 0.04 11.48
C LEU A 87 -0.78 -1.31 12.16
N LEU A 88 -0.53 -1.32 13.46
CA LEU A 88 -0.73 -2.45 14.34
C LEU A 88 -1.68 -2.06 15.46
N LEU A 89 -2.76 -2.81 15.59
CA LEU A 89 -3.75 -2.69 16.65
C LEU A 89 -3.70 -4.00 17.44
N LYS A 90 -3.02 -3.98 18.59
CA LYS A 90 -2.87 -5.15 19.47
C LYS A 90 -3.80 -5.05 20.68
N PRO A 91 -4.54 -6.10 21.04
CA PRO A 91 -5.39 -6.12 22.24
C PRO A 91 -4.66 -5.75 23.54
N SER A 92 -3.38 -6.10 23.66
CA SER A 92 -2.54 -5.81 24.83
C SER A 92 -2.01 -4.37 24.91
N ILE A 93 -2.20 -3.57 23.87
CA ILE A 93 -1.64 -2.21 23.76
C ILE A 93 -2.80 -1.25 23.61
N GLU A 94 -2.76 -0.12 24.31
CA GLU A 94 -3.90 0.78 24.28
C GLU A 94 -4.02 1.62 23.00
N HIS A 95 -2.87 1.99 22.44
CA HIS A 95 -2.79 2.94 21.34
C HIS A 95 -2.47 2.26 20.01
N VAL A 96 -2.82 2.96 18.92
CA VAL A 96 -2.44 2.60 17.57
C VAL A 96 -0.92 2.65 17.45
N GLN A 97 -0.28 1.61 16.91
CA GLN A 97 1.16 1.59 16.68
C GLN A 97 1.49 1.62 15.19
N TYR A 98 2.52 2.38 14.82
CA TYR A 98 3.13 2.32 13.51
C TYR A 98 4.29 1.33 13.55
N ILE A 99 4.26 0.34 12.66
CA ILE A 99 5.28 -0.69 12.55
C ILE A 99 5.85 -0.72 11.13
N THR A 100 7.07 -1.21 10.96
CA THR A 100 7.67 -1.40 9.63
C THR A 100 7.63 -2.87 9.24
N ILE A 101 6.92 -3.19 8.17
CA ILE A 101 6.73 -4.55 7.68
C ILE A 101 7.55 -4.74 6.40
N PRO A 102 8.41 -5.77 6.35
CA PRO A 102 9.01 -6.18 5.09
C PRO A 102 7.96 -6.88 4.21
N TYR A 103 8.00 -6.63 2.91
CA TYR A 103 7.16 -7.31 1.93
C TYR A 103 7.97 -7.66 0.70
N ARG A 104 7.60 -8.78 0.07
CA ARG A 104 8.21 -9.28 -1.15
C ARG A 104 7.32 -8.92 -2.32
N VAL A 105 7.94 -8.50 -3.41
CA VAL A 105 7.30 -8.30 -4.70
C VAL A 105 7.87 -9.33 -5.64
N THR A 106 7.06 -10.20 -6.21
CA THR A 106 7.46 -11.22 -7.19
C THR A 106 6.77 -10.98 -8.52
N PHE A 107 7.40 -11.44 -9.60
CA PHE A 107 6.86 -11.31 -10.97
C PHE A 107 6.71 -12.69 -11.62
N PRO A 108 5.84 -13.58 -11.09
CA PRO A 108 5.68 -14.93 -11.64
C PRO A 108 5.03 -14.92 -13.04
N THR A 109 4.27 -13.87 -13.37
CA THR A 109 3.61 -13.67 -14.67
C THR A 109 3.62 -12.17 -15.05
N ALA A 110 2.67 -11.73 -15.88
CA ALA A 110 2.52 -10.32 -16.28
C ALA A 110 2.13 -9.37 -15.13
N PHE A 111 1.73 -9.90 -13.97
CA PHE A 111 1.33 -9.11 -12.81
C PHE A 111 2.29 -9.32 -11.64
N ALA A 112 2.59 -8.22 -10.94
CA ALA A 112 3.35 -8.26 -9.70
C ALA A 112 2.46 -8.84 -8.58
N GLU A 113 2.98 -9.83 -7.87
CA GLU A 113 2.40 -10.36 -6.65
C GLU A 113 3.13 -9.76 -5.45
N VAL A 114 2.38 -9.33 -4.43
CA VAL A 114 2.96 -8.69 -3.24
C VAL A 114 2.55 -9.39 -1.96
N THR A 115 3.56 -9.86 -1.24
CA THR A 115 3.38 -10.70 -0.06
C THR A 115 4.05 -10.05 1.15
N PRO A 116 3.27 -9.50 2.10
CA PRO A 116 3.82 -8.91 3.31
C PRO A 116 4.14 -9.97 4.37
N GLU A 117 5.23 -9.80 5.09
CA GLU A 117 5.66 -10.72 6.15
C GLU A 117 4.97 -10.34 7.48
N VAL A 118 3.68 -10.67 7.59
CA VAL A 118 2.86 -10.30 8.76
C VAL A 118 2.82 -11.37 9.86
N GLY A 119 3.27 -12.60 9.57
CA GLY A 119 3.09 -13.76 10.44
C GLY A 119 3.60 -13.57 11.87
N PHE A 120 4.68 -12.81 12.06
CA PHE A 120 5.24 -12.49 13.38
C PHE A 120 4.27 -11.76 14.33
N TYR A 121 3.23 -11.13 13.80
CA TYR A 121 2.22 -10.43 14.60
C TYR A 121 1.02 -11.33 14.99
N PHE A 122 0.97 -12.57 14.48
CA PHE A 122 -0.14 -13.51 14.65
C PHE A 122 0.38 -14.86 15.16
N THR A 123 0.60 -14.96 16.47
CA THR A 123 1.19 -16.16 17.10
C THR A 123 0.21 -17.32 17.26
N GLU A 124 -1.10 -17.05 17.22
CA GLU A 124 -2.16 -18.02 17.55
C GLU A 124 -2.88 -18.60 16.32
N CYS A 125 -2.50 -18.19 15.11
CA CYS A 125 -3.17 -18.60 13.88
C CYS A 125 -2.37 -18.23 12.63
N GLU A 126 -2.72 -18.87 11.52
CA GLU A 126 -2.42 -18.36 10.20
C GLU A 126 -3.32 -17.13 9.92
N PRO A 127 -2.73 -15.95 9.64
CA PRO A 127 -3.50 -14.73 9.48
C PRO A 127 -4.25 -14.73 8.14
N GLN A 128 -5.49 -14.27 8.19
CA GLN A 128 -6.30 -13.99 7.00
C GLN A 128 -6.39 -12.49 6.79
N TYR A 129 -6.81 -12.06 5.60
CA TYR A 129 -7.02 -10.65 5.33
C TYR A 129 -8.35 -10.38 4.63
N THR A 130 -8.84 -9.16 4.84
CA THR A 130 -9.92 -8.57 4.06
C THR A 130 -9.44 -7.31 3.36
N LEU A 131 -10.09 -6.97 2.25
CA LEU A 131 -9.72 -5.83 1.41
C LEU A 131 -10.75 -4.72 1.56
N TYR A 132 -10.30 -3.60 2.11
CA TYR A 132 -11.09 -2.39 2.16
C TYR A 132 -10.82 -1.53 0.92
N THR A 133 -11.76 -1.56 -0.01
CA THR A 133 -11.59 -1.03 -1.37
C THR A 133 -12.55 0.08 -1.73
N LYS A 134 -13.59 0.33 -0.93
CA LYS A 134 -14.64 1.33 -1.22
C LYS A 134 -14.81 2.29 -0.04
N GLY A 135 -14.87 3.59 -0.31
CA GLY A 135 -15.23 4.61 0.67
C GLY A 135 -16.72 4.55 1.05
N LEU A 136 -17.13 5.40 1.99
CA LEU A 136 -18.52 5.49 2.44
C LEU A 136 -19.49 5.97 1.36
N ASP A 137 -18.97 6.73 0.39
CA ASP A 137 -19.68 7.17 -0.79
C ASP A 137 -19.80 6.06 -1.86
N GLY A 138 -19.36 4.84 -1.56
CA GLY A 138 -19.33 3.71 -2.47
C GLY A 138 -18.22 3.80 -3.53
N ARG A 139 -17.44 4.89 -3.56
CA ARG A 139 -16.38 5.08 -4.55
C ARG A 139 -15.16 4.25 -4.21
N VAL A 140 -14.48 3.74 -5.24
CA VAL A 140 -13.26 2.96 -5.05
C VAL A 140 -12.17 3.84 -4.45
N LEU A 141 -11.57 3.36 -3.36
CA LEU A 141 -10.43 4.01 -2.73
C LEU A 141 -9.25 4.01 -3.70
N ARG A 142 -8.61 5.17 -3.86
CA ARG A 142 -7.37 5.29 -4.64
C ARG A 142 -6.29 4.34 -4.15
N ASN A 143 -6.21 4.20 -2.83
CA ASN A 143 -5.25 3.37 -2.12
C ASN A 143 -6.04 2.43 -1.19
N PRO A 144 -6.41 1.23 -1.66
CA PRO A 144 -7.11 0.26 -0.83
C PRO A 144 -6.28 -0.16 0.38
N PHE A 145 -6.96 -0.58 1.45
CA PHE A 145 -6.30 -1.13 2.63
C PHE A 145 -6.44 -2.66 2.65
N GLN A 146 -5.37 -3.33 3.03
CA GLN A 146 -5.35 -4.74 3.35
C GLN A 146 -5.33 -4.89 4.87
N ILE A 147 -6.36 -5.52 5.42
CA ILE A 147 -6.58 -5.63 6.86
C ILE A 147 -6.43 -7.09 7.24
N TRP A 148 -5.33 -7.40 7.89
CA TRP A 148 -4.98 -8.73 8.37
C TRP A 148 -5.51 -8.96 9.77
N TYR A 149 -6.03 -10.15 10.02
CA TYR A 149 -6.66 -10.55 11.27
C TYR A 149 -6.46 -12.04 11.57
N CYS A 150 -6.68 -12.41 12.83
CA CYS A 150 -6.62 -13.78 13.27
C CYS A 150 -8.01 -14.46 13.25
N PRO A 151 -8.29 -15.43 12.35
CA PRO A 151 -9.60 -16.09 12.33
C PRO A 151 -9.90 -16.86 13.62
N ASN A 152 -8.89 -17.40 14.30
CA ASN A 152 -9.08 -18.11 15.57
C ASN A 152 -9.53 -17.17 16.70
N SER A 153 -9.02 -15.95 16.77
CA SER A 153 -9.47 -14.95 17.74
C SER A 153 -10.93 -14.56 17.54
N PHE A 154 -11.38 -14.47 16.27
CA PHE A 154 -12.79 -14.24 15.96
C PHE A 154 -13.68 -15.41 16.39
N LYS A 155 -13.25 -16.66 16.14
CA LYS A 155 -14.00 -17.85 16.58
C LYS A 155 -14.12 -17.95 18.10
N ARG A 156 -13.08 -17.52 18.82
CA ARG A 156 -13.01 -17.54 20.29
C ARG A 156 -13.64 -16.31 20.96
N PHE A 157 -14.01 -15.29 20.18
CA PHE A 157 -14.40 -13.97 20.69
C PHE A 157 -13.38 -13.39 21.70
N SER A 158 -12.09 -13.65 21.48
CA SER A 158 -11.03 -13.27 22.43
C SER A 158 -9.65 -13.25 21.78
N PRO A 159 -8.74 -12.35 22.22
CA PRO A 159 -9.00 -11.21 23.12
C PRO A 159 -9.67 -10.05 22.38
N VAL A 160 -10.47 -9.23 23.06
CA VAL A 160 -11.13 -8.04 22.45
C VAL A 160 -10.09 -6.98 22.10
N ASN A 161 -10.13 -6.49 20.87
CA ASN A 161 -9.23 -5.45 20.38
C ASN A 161 -9.77 -4.05 20.70
N HIS A 162 -9.52 -3.58 21.92
CA HIS A 162 -9.93 -2.24 22.36
C HIS A 162 -9.38 -1.07 21.51
N PRO A 163 -8.14 -1.12 20.98
CA PRO A 163 -7.66 -0.11 20.03
C PRO A 163 -8.55 0.05 18.80
N VAL A 164 -9.10 -1.03 18.25
CA VAL A 164 -10.06 -0.94 17.12
C VAL A 164 -11.32 -0.20 17.55
N ALA A 165 -11.88 -0.53 18.72
CA ALA A 165 -13.06 0.16 19.25
C ALA A 165 -12.79 1.65 19.47
N ARG A 166 -11.62 2.01 20.01
CA ARG A 166 -11.20 3.41 20.19
C ARG A 166 -10.98 4.14 18.87
N LEU A 167 -10.35 3.50 17.89
CA LEU A 167 -10.17 4.05 16.54
C LEU A 167 -11.52 4.36 15.88
N ALA A 168 -12.53 3.52 16.13
CA ALA A 168 -13.91 3.74 15.70
C ALA A 168 -14.70 4.71 16.62
N HIS A 169 -14.06 5.37 17.59
CA HIS A 169 -14.71 6.23 18.59
C HIS A 169 -15.88 5.55 19.34
N GLY A 170 -15.78 4.24 19.58
CA GLY A 170 -16.84 3.45 20.21
C GLY A 170 -18.02 3.14 19.30
N LEU A 171 -18.01 3.60 18.04
CA LEU A 171 -19.09 3.39 17.07
C LEU A 171 -18.98 2.05 16.33
N ALA A 172 -18.00 1.21 16.67
CA ALA A 172 -17.84 -0.10 16.05
C ALA A 172 -19.09 -0.97 16.32
N ARG A 173 -19.84 -1.30 15.26
CA ARG A 173 -21.02 -2.18 15.32
C ARG A 173 -20.71 -3.58 15.82
N LYS A 174 -19.46 -4.01 15.66
CA LYS A 174 -18.97 -5.33 16.04
C LYS A 174 -17.59 -5.20 16.68
N ALA A 175 -17.38 -5.97 17.75
CA ALA A 175 -16.07 -6.10 18.35
C ALA A 175 -15.10 -6.84 17.42
N TRP A 176 -13.88 -6.32 17.31
CA TRP A 176 -12.77 -7.01 16.67
C TRP A 176 -11.99 -7.79 17.72
N TYR A 177 -11.43 -8.93 17.31
CA TYR A 177 -10.72 -9.83 18.22
C TYR A 177 -9.32 -10.15 17.70
N GLY A 178 -8.38 -10.30 18.63
CA GLY A 178 -6.98 -10.58 18.32
C GLY A 178 -6.24 -9.37 17.72
N PRO A 179 -4.95 -9.53 17.37
CA PRO A 179 -4.18 -8.51 16.70
C PRO A 179 -4.75 -8.20 15.31
N VAL A 180 -4.62 -6.93 14.88
CA VAL A 180 -4.98 -6.48 13.53
C VAL A 180 -3.82 -5.71 12.95
N VAL A 181 -3.43 -6.04 11.72
CA VAL A 181 -2.36 -5.37 10.97
C VAL A 181 -2.95 -4.77 9.70
N ILE A 182 -2.68 -3.50 9.44
CA ILE A 182 -3.27 -2.76 8.31
C ILE A 182 -2.15 -2.23 7.43
N LEU A 183 -2.17 -2.64 6.16
CA LEU A 183 -1.29 -2.13 5.11
C LEU A 183 -2.11 -1.34 4.10
N LYS A 184 -1.48 -0.36 3.46
CA LYS A 184 -2.10 0.47 2.42
C LYS A 184 -1.42 0.19 1.09
N TYR A 185 -2.19 -0.16 0.07
CA TYR A 185 -1.66 -0.36 -1.27
C TYR A 185 -1.29 0.95 -1.95
N SER A 186 -0.25 0.91 -2.78
CA SER A 186 0.05 1.97 -3.74
C SER A 186 -0.82 1.79 -4.99
N GLY A 187 -1.98 2.45 -4.98
CA GLY A 187 -2.93 2.41 -6.08
C GLY A 187 -3.86 1.19 -6.10
N ILE A 188 -4.83 1.26 -7.01
CA ILE A 188 -5.86 0.23 -7.20
C ILE A 188 -5.31 -1.12 -7.72
N LEU A 189 -4.11 -1.12 -8.32
CA LEU A 189 -3.49 -2.32 -8.89
C LEU A 189 -2.83 -3.20 -7.82
N ARG A 190 -2.61 -2.67 -6.60
CA ARG A 190 -2.10 -3.44 -5.46
C ARG A 190 -0.75 -4.13 -5.72
N GLN A 191 0.12 -3.49 -6.51
CA GLN A 191 1.43 -4.03 -6.91
C GLN A 191 2.58 -3.60 -6.00
N SER A 192 2.29 -2.76 -5.00
CA SER A 192 3.20 -2.36 -3.93
C SER A 192 2.41 -1.73 -2.79
N TYR A 193 3.06 -1.46 -1.67
CA TYR A 193 2.46 -0.77 -0.53
C TYR A 193 3.00 0.66 -0.40
N TRP A 194 2.22 1.50 0.27
CA TRP A 194 2.58 2.86 0.65
C TRP A 194 2.46 3.01 2.16
N ASP A 195 3.26 3.89 2.73
CA ASP A 195 3.25 4.14 4.17
C ASP A 195 1.87 4.62 4.62
N VAL A 196 1.34 3.92 5.62
CA VAL A 196 0.16 4.38 6.34
C VAL A 196 0.55 5.61 7.15
N ASN A 197 -0.27 6.65 7.12
CA ASN A 197 -0.06 7.90 7.84
C ASN A 197 -1.29 8.28 8.68
N GLU A 198 -1.17 9.35 9.46
CA GLU A 198 -2.24 9.81 10.35
C GLU A 198 -3.53 10.17 9.60
N GLY A 199 -3.42 10.67 8.37
CA GLY A 199 -4.57 10.97 7.52
C GLY A 199 -5.38 9.72 7.14
N ASP A 200 -4.76 8.54 7.16
CA ASP A 200 -5.45 7.27 6.90
C ASP A 200 -6.32 6.83 8.08
N LEU A 201 -6.05 7.31 9.31
CA LEU A 201 -6.82 6.96 10.50
C LEU A 201 -8.28 7.41 10.39
N ALA A 202 -8.55 8.56 9.76
CA ALA A 202 -9.92 9.03 9.55
C ALA A 202 -10.73 8.09 8.63
N ILE A 203 -10.06 7.49 7.64
CA ILE A 203 -10.69 6.54 6.71
C ILE A 203 -10.91 5.20 7.41
N LEU A 204 -9.91 4.72 8.16
CA LEU A 204 -9.97 3.46 8.90
C LEU A 204 -10.97 3.51 10.07
N SER A 205 -11.06 4.63 10.77
CA SER A 205 -12.07 4.89 11.81
C SER A 205 -13.48 4.64 11.27
N ARG A 206 -13.77 5.17 10.08
CA ARG A 206 -15.06 4.99 9.39
C ARG A 206 -15.30 3.54 8.97
N TYR A 207 -14.28 2.86 8.47
CA TYR A 207 -14.37 1.44 8.15
C TYR A 207 -14.79 0.62 9.37
N PHE A 208 -14.08 0.78 10.49
CA PHE A 208 -14.35 0.03 11.71
C PHE A 208 -15.68 0.42 12.38
N ALA A 209 -16.17 1.64 12.18
CA ALA A 209 -17.49 2.05 12.66
C ALA A 209 -18.65 1.38 11.91
N ILE A 210 -18.49 1.04 10.63
CA ILE A 210 -19.61 0.64 9.76
C ILE A 210 -19.57 -0.83 9.37
N CYS A 211 -18.43 -1.50 9.47
CA CYS A 211 -18.31 -2.90 9.07
C CYS A 211 -19.21 -3.85 9.88
N HIS A 212 -19.94 -4.68 9.13
CA HIS A 212 -20.78 -5.79 9.58
C HIS A 212 -19.96 -7.09 9.66
#